data_AF-A0A3D1B5I9-F1
#
_entry.id   AF-A0A3D1B5I9-F1
#
_cell.length_a   1.000
_cell.length_b   1.000
_cell.length_c   1.000
_cell.angle_alpha   90.00
_cell.angle_beta   90.00
_cell.angle_gamma   90.00
#
_symmetry.space_group_name_H-M   'P 1'
#
loop_
_entity.id
_entity.type
_entity.pdbx_description
1 polymer ?
#
loop_
_entity_poly.entity_id
_entity_poly.type
_entity_poly.pdbx_seq_one_letter_code
_entity_poly.pdbx_strand_id
1 'polypeptide(L)'
;MRLNDASMAIRPRTAWEALDLGILLARRHAALLMGSWALMTLPIFALFSLLFWQHPTLSLLLFWWFKPLYERLPLFILSRALFGDTPSLRQSITTLPPLLRPQWFSSVTWRRFSVTRSFDLPVLQLEQLAGSDRQQRLAVLGQRDSRAASWLTLVGMHLEMGLWFGALALMYMLIPQQMLADWDWQDLLGMSGDWLWFEHLSNLLYALVLVVWEPIYVASGFSLYLNRRTTLEAWDIELTFRRLQTRMKSLLPVMLVGLGLWLLSPPEMALAATGAEGTTQAIEASGPDSNRLLRQPLTSKEASERIDELLDQPPFRNRETVTRWRFTEESSGEPGWLARLLERLLRSDLLTQRPDTLASMIEVFLWAALFGLTGWLLWRYREWIKLYVTPGQLRIRKRQTMPAVLFGLDLQPESIPADVVAEVQRLWHQHPREALGLLYRAFLSRLLHEQQLPLKSSHTEGEILELLRLEARPELLEYAEDLTRDWLRLAYGHQLPSERARDELCERWRALFGSERLA
;
A
#
# COMPACT_ATOMS: atom_id res chain seq x y z
N MET A 1 17.68 -13.58 -2.11
CA MET A 1 16.63 -13.02 -2.97
C MET A 1 17.26 -11.90 -3.79
N ARG A 2 17.22 -11.97 -5.13
CA ARG A 2 17.71 -10.87 -5.98
C ARG A 2 16.56 -9.88 -6.17
N LEU A 3 16.73 -8.64 -5.70
CA LEU A 3 15.68 -7.62 -5.74
C LEU A 3 15.24 -7.25 -7.17
N ASN A 4 16.12 -7.46 -8.16
CA ASN A 4 15.83 -7.17 -9.57
C ASN A 4 14.81 -8.13 -10.20
N ASP A 5 14.63 -9.32 -9.62
CA ASP A 5 13.75 -10.37 -10.17
C ASP A 5 12.34 -10.32 -9.55
N ALA A 6 12.05 -9.32 -8.72
CA ALA A 6 10.74 -9.14 -8.10
C ALA A 6 9.69 -8.82 -9.17
N SER A 7 8.67 -9.66 -9.28
CA SER A 7 7.51 -9.52 -10.18
C SER A 7 6.59 -8.33 -9.84
N MET A 8 6.92 -7.59 -8.78
CA MET A 8 6.16 -6.46 -8.25
C MET A 8 7.07 -5.23 -8.15
N ALA A 9 6.54 -4.06 -8.54
CA ALA A 9 7.22 -2.80 -8.30
C ALA A 9 7.42 -2.55 -6.79
N ILE A 10 8.66 -2.59 -6.34
CA ILE A 10 9.06 -2.26 -4.98
C ILE A 10 9.02 -0.73 -4.85
N ARG A 11 8.00 -0.22 -4.15
CA ARG A 11 7.82 1.18 -3.80
C ARG A 11 7.17 1.30 -2.42
N PRO A 12 7.41 2.38 -1.66
CA PRO A 12 6.67 2.64 -0.44
C PRO A 12 5.17 2.81 -0.74
N ARG A 13 4.33 2.09 0.01
CA ARG A 13 2.87 2.14 -0.11
C ARG A 13 2.24 2.50 1.23
N THR A 14 1.01 2.97 1.19
CA THR A 14 0.17 3.01 2.39
C THR A 14 -0.14 1.59 2.87
N ALA A 15 -0.40 1.40 4.16
CA ALA A 15 -0.68 0.07 4.70
C ALA A 15 -1.93 -0.58 4.04
N TRP A 16 -2.95 0.22 3.70
CA TRP A 16 -4.15 -0.27 3.00
C TRP A 16 -3.86 -0.67 1.55
N GLU A 17 -3.07 0.11 0.82
CA GLU A 17 -2.63 -0.25 -0.52
C GLU A 17 -1.76 -1.52 -0.51
N ALA A 18 -0.97 -1.73 0.55
CA ALA A 18 -0.22 -2.96 0.74
C ALA A 18 -1.14 -4.17 1.03
N LEU A 19 -2.25 -3.99 1.75
CA LEU A 19 -3.25 -5.05 1.92
C LEU A 19 -3.90 -5.44 0.58
N ASP A 20 -4.34 -4.45 -0.21
CA ASP A 20 -4.92 -4.68 -1.54
C ASP A 20 -3.97 -5.44 -2.46
N LEU A 21 -2.69 -5.10 -2.39
CA LEU A 21 -1.63 -5.79 -3.11
C LEU A 21 -1.50 -7.27 -2.71
N GLY A 22 -1.69 -7.58 -1.43
CA GLY A 22 -1.75 -8.96 -0.93
C GLY A 22 -2.93 -9.73 -1.51
N ILE A 23 -4.10 -9.11 -1.61
CA ILE A 23 -5.28 -9.69 -2.26
C ILE A 23 -5.01 -9.97 -3.74
N LEU A 24 -4.37 -9.03 -4.45
CA LEU A 24 -3.99 -9.21 -5.85
C LEU A 24 -2.98 -10.35 -6.03
N LEU A 25 -2.02 -10.47 -5.12
CA LEU A 25 -1.03 -11.55 -5.13
C LEU A 25 -1.69 -12.91 -4.87
N ALA A 26 -2.62 -12.98 -3.92
CA ALA A 26 -3.42 -14.17 -3.66
C ALA A 26 -4.28 -14.55 -4.89
N ARG A 27 -4.93 -13.56 -5.52
CA ARG A 27 -5.75 -13.78 -6.73
C ARG A 27 -4.92 -14.31 -7.90
N ARG A 28 -3.71 -13.77 -8.13
CA ARG A 28 -2.82 -14.21 -9.20
C ARG A 28 -2.41 -15.68 -9.06
N HIS A 29 -2.23 -16.15 -7.83
CA HIS A 29 -1.81 -17.52 -7.53
C HIS A 29 -2.90 -18.34 -6.83
N ALA A 30 -4.19 -17.98 -7.02
CA ALA A 30 -5.30 -18.52 -6.24
C ALA A 30 -5.39 -20.05 -6.32
N ALA A 31 -5.34 -20.61 -7.53
CA ALA A 31 -5.42 -22.07 -7.72
C ALA A 31 -4.30 -22.82 -7.00
N LEU A 32 -3.07 -22.29 -7.05
CA LEU A 32 -1.91 -22.90 -6.38
C LEU A 32 -2.03 -22.79 -4.86
N LEU A 33 -2.42 -21.61 -4.35
CA LEU A 33 -2.52 -21.36 -2.91
C LEU A 33 -3.69 -22.12 -2.28
N MET A 34 -4.89 -22.01 -2.85
CA MET A 34 -6.09 -22.71 -2.36
C MET A 34 -5.95 -24.22 -2.54
N GLY A 35 -5.43 -24.67 -3.69
CA GLY A 35 -5.21 -26.10 -3.95
C GLY A 35 -4.18 -26.73 -3.01
N SER A 36 -3.04 -26.05 -2.78
CA SER A 36 -2.02 -26.54 -1.82
C SER A 36 -2.52 -26.51 -0.38
N TRP A 37 -3.25 -25.46 0.01
CA TRP A 37 -3.83 -25.36 1.34
C TRP A 37 -4.88 -26.46 1.56
N ALA A 38 -5.83 -26.63 0.63
CA ALA A 38 -6.83 -27.68 0.68
C ALA A 38 -6.22 -29.09 0.75
N LEU A 39 -5.23 -29.37 -0.10
CA LEU A 39 -4.57 -30.67 -0.14
C LEU A 39 -3.83 -30.99 1.16
N MET A 40 -3.38 -29.97 1.90
CA MET A 40 -2.77 -30.14 3.20
C MET A 40 -3.81 -30.25 4.32
N THR A 41 -4.83 -29.39 4.33
CA THR A 41 -5.72 -29.21 5.49
C THR A 41 -6.94 -30.12 5.45
N LEU A 42 -7.53 -30.40 4.28
CA LEU A 42 -8.72 -31.25 4.20
C LEU A 42 -8.47 -32.69 4.64
N PRO A 43 -7.33 -33.35 4.32
CA PRO A 43 -7.03 -34.67 4.86
C PRO A 43 -6.86 -34.66 6.39
N ILE A 44 -6.27 -33.59 6.94
CA ILE A 44 -6.11 -33.43 8.40
C ILE A 44 -7.47 -33.22 9.06
N PHE A 45 -8.33 -32.40 8.46
CA PHE A 45 -9.71 -32.19 8.92
C PHE A 45 -10.51 -33.50 8.88
N ALA A 46 -10.42 -34.25 7.78
CA ALA A 46 -11.08 -35.55 7.64
C ALA A 46 -10.57 -36.53 8.70
N LEU A 47 -9.25 -36.57 8.95
CA LEU A 47 -8.66 -37.39 10.00
C LEU A 47 -9.19 -37.03 11.39
N PHE A 48 -9.27 -35.75 11.74
CA PHE A 48 -9.85 -35.31 13.02
C PHE A 48 -11.34 -35.60 13.11
N SER A 49 -12.07 -35.49 12.01
CA SER A 49 -13.51 -35.80 11.96
C SER A 49 -13.76 -37.30 12.12
N LEU A 50 -12.90 -38.15 11.55
CA LEU A 50 -12.97 -39.61 11.73
C LEU A 50 -12.56 -40.04 13.14
N LEU A 51 -11.50 -39.44 13.70
CA LEU A 51 -10.98 -39.79 15.02
C LEU A 51 -11.95 -39.36 16.15
N PHE A 52 -12.60 -38.21 15.99
CA PHE A 52 -13.54 -37.65 16.96
C PHE A 52 -14.95 -37.59 16.39
N TRP A 53 -15.38 -38.67 15.74
CA TRP A 53 -16.68 -38.74 15.05
C TRP A 53 -17.88 -38.36 15.93
N GLN A 54 -17.86 -38.78 17.20
CA GLN A 54 -18.91 -38.48 18.19
C GLN A 54 -18.80 -37.06 18.78
N HIS A 55 -17.72 -36.35 18.49
CA HIS A 55 -17.43 -35.00 19.02
C HIS A 55 -16.98 -34.06 17.89
N PRO A 56 -17.84 -33.76 16.90
CA PRO A 56 -17.54 -32.88 15.78
C PRO A 56 -17.00 -31.51 16.22
N THR A 57 -17.53 -30.94 17.30
CA THR A 57 -17.03 -29.68 17.88
C THR A 57 -15.55 -29.76 18.26
N LEU A 58 -15.09 -30.91 18.77
CA LEU A 58 -13.69 -31.12 19.11
C LEU A 58 -12.82 -31.30 17.86
N SER A 59 -13.33 -31.98 16.81
CA SER A 59 -12.65 -32.05 15.51
C SER A 59 -12.41 -30.65 14.93
N LEU A 60 -13.45 -29.81 14.94
CA LEU A 60 -13.38 -28.43 14.48
C LEU A 60 -12.43 -27.60 15.34
N LEU A 61 -12.52 -27.72 16.66
CA LEU A 61 -11.67 -27.01 17.62
C LEU A 61 -10.20 -27.33 17.36
N LEU A 62 -9.83 -28.60 17.22
CA LEU A 62 -8.45 -29.00 16.93
C LEU A 62 -7.99 -28.49 15.58
N PHE A 63 -8.81 -28.63 14.54
CA PHE A 63 -8.52 -28.09 13.21
C PHE A 63 -8.26 -26.58 13.26
N TRP A 64 -9.16 -25.83 13.91
CA TRP A 64 -9.04 -24.39 14.12
C TRP A 64 -7.85 -24.02 15.04
N TRP A 65 -7.49 -24.89 15.97
CA TRP A 65 -6.36 -24.67 16.87
C TRP A 65 -5.03 -24.67 16.13
N PHE A 66 -4.86 -25.60 15.18
CA PHE A 66 -3.65 -25.75 14.36
C PHE A 66 -3.54 -24.80 13.17
N LYS A 67 -4.52 -23.91 12.97
CA LYS A 67 -4.53 -22.84 11.96
C LYS A 67 -3.18 -22.10 11.79
N PRO A 68 -2.46 -21.67 12.85
CA PRO A 68 -1.15 -21.01 12.72
C PRO A 68 -0.05 -21.84 12.02
N LEU A 69 -0.19 -23.17 11.98
CA LEU A 69 0.76 -24.04 11.28
C LEU A 69 0.44 -24.11 9.79
N TYR A 70 -0.85 -24.08 9.43
CA TYR A 70 -1.29 -24.17 8.05
C TYR A 70 -0.91 -22.92 7.24
N GLU A 71 -0.82 -21.77 7.89
CA GLU A 71 -0.44 -20.48 7.27
C GLU A 71 0.99 -20.45 6.71
N ARG A 72 1.87 -21.35 7.17
CA ARG A 72 3.27 -21.42 6.76
C ARG A 72 3.45 -21.81 5.30
N LEU A 73 2.55 -22.64 4.78
CA LEU A 73 2.63 -23.14 3.41
C LEU A 73 2.31 -22.06 2.36
N PRO A 74 1.18 -21.32 2.45
CA PRO A 74 0.92 -20.18 1.57
C PRO A 74 2.05 -19.15 1.59
N LEU A 75 2.59 -18.83 2.77
CA LEU A 75 3.70 -17.88 2.88
C LEU A 75 4.95 -18.35 2.10
N PHE A 76 5.31 -19.63 2.20
CA PHE A 76 6.43 -20.18 1.44
C PHE A 76 6.22 -20.01 -0.07
N ILE A 77 5.03 -20.37 -0.56
CA ILE A 77 4.69 -20.25 -1.99
C ILE A 77 4.80 -18.80 -2.45
N LEU A 78 4.19 -17.88 -1.71
CA LEU A 78 4.20 -16.44 -2.01
C LEU A 78 5.61 -15.86 -1.99
N SER A 79 6.45 -16.27 -1.03
CA SER A 79 7.81 -15.78 -0.88
C SER A 79 8.70 -16.14 -2.07
N ARG A 80 8.42 -17.26 -2.77
CA ARG A 80 9.15 -17.65 -3.98
C ARG A 80 8.49 -17.11 -5.24
N ALA A 81 7.15 -17.17 -5.32
CA ALA A 81 6.38 -16.65 -6.44
C ALA A 81 6.64 -15.17 -6.70
N LEU A 82 6.87 -14.37 -5.65
CA LEU A 82 7.21 -12.95 -5.78
C LEU A 82 8.46 -12.70 -6.63
N PHE A 83 9.46 -13.59 -6.57
CA PHE A 83 10.74 -13.47 -7.28
C PHE A 83 10.82 -14.32 -8.56
N GLY A 84 9.67 -14.72 -9.13
CA GLY A 84 9.60 -15.44 -10.41
C GLY A 84 9.76 -16.97 -10.30
N ASP A 85 10.20 -17.50 -9.16
CA ASP A 85 10.34 -18.94 -8.93
C ASP A 85 9.06 -19.54 -8.33
N THR A 86 7.98 -19.66 -9.10
CA THR A 86 6.73 -20.27 -8.58
C THR A 86 6.90 -21.77 -8.35
N PRO A 87 6.84 -22.28 -7.10
CA PRO A 87 7.00 -23.71 -6.83
C PRO A 87 5.78 -24.49 -7.30
N SER A 88 5.98 -25.73 -7.72
CA SER A 88 4.87 -26.64 -8.03
C SER A 88 4.20 -27.18 -6.75
N LEU A 89 2.94 -27.63 -6.84
CA LEU A 89 2.20 -28.22 -5.70
C LEU A 89 3.01 -29.30 -4.97
N ARG A 90 3.64 -30.20 -5.74
CA ARG A 90 4.47 -31.28 -5.21
C ARG A 90 5.67 -30.72 -4.44
N GLN A 91 6.38 -29.76 -5.00
CA GLN A 91 7.53 -29.13 -4.34
C GLN A 91 7.11 -28.48 -3.03
N SER A 92 6.03 -27.70 -3.02
CA SER A 92 5.54 -27.02 -1.83
C SER A 92 5.21 -27.99 -0.68
N ILE A 93 4.56 -29.12 -0.97
CA ILE A 93 4.21 -30.13 0.04
C ILE A 93 5.47 -30.86 0.53
N THR A 94 6.41 -31.19 -0.36
CA THR A 94 7.67 -31.84 0.08
C THR A 94 8.52 -30.95 0.98
N THR A 95 8.43 -29.62 0.83
CA THR A 95 9.12 -28.65 1.70
C THR A 95 8.36 -28.33 2.99
N LEU A 96 7.18 -28.89 3.22
CA LEU A 96 6.37 -28.60 4.40
C LEU A 96 7.01 -29.04 5.74
N PRO A 97 7.59 -30.25 5.89
CA PRO A 97 8.14 -30.69 7.18
C PRO A 97 9.17 -29.74 7.81
N PRO A 98 10.20 -29.23 7.10
CA PRO A 98 11.14 -28.28 7.69
C PRO A 98 10.49 -26.92 8.00
N LEU A 99 9.44 -26.51 7.28
CA LEU A 99 8.72 -25.27 7.55
C LEU A 99 7.89 -25.34 8.84
N LEU A 100 7.38 -26.52 9.19
CA LEU A 100 6.55 -26.70 10.39
C LEU A 100 7.35 -26.77 11.70
N ARG A 101 8.64 -27.14 11.66
CA ARG A 101 9.45 -27.35 12.88
C ARG A 101 9.76 -26.08 13.70
N PRO A 102 10.14 -24.93 13.12
CA PRO A 102 10.57 -23.79 13.90
C PRO A 102 9.44 -23.20 14.76
N GLN A 103 9.67 -23.07 16.07
CA GLN A 103 8.80 -22.36 17.01
C GLN A 103 7.31 -22.81 16.93
N TRP A 104 7.05 -24.08 16.59
CA TRP A 104 5.71 -24.63 16.40
C TRP A 104 4.89 -24.54 17.70
N PHE A 105 5.50 -24.91 18.82
CA PHE A 105 4.87 -24.88 20.14
C PHE A 105 4.41 -23.47 20.51
N SER A 106 5.30 -22.48 20.36
CA SER A 106 4.98 -21.07 20.60
C SER A 106 3.88 -20.55 19.68
N SER A 107 3.83 -21.03 18.43
CA SER A 107 2.83 -20.62 17.43
C SER A 107 1.43 -21.11 17.79
N VAL A 108 1.34 -22.31 18.37
CA VAL A 108 0.06 -22.98 18.69
C VAL A 108 -0.46 -22.59 20.08
N THR A 109 0.41 -22.26 21.02
CA THR A 109 0.02 -21.96 22.42
C THR A 109 -0.32 -20.48 22.63
N TRP A 110 0.66 -19.62 22.83
CA TRP A 110 0.42 -18.22 23.19
C TRP A 110 0.38 -17.25 22.01
N ARG A 111 1.18 -17.47 20.95
CA ARG A 111 1.19 -16.56 19.78
C ARG A 111 -0.05 -16.69 18.91
N ARG A 112 -0.85 -17.73 19.15
CA ARG A 112 -2.13 -17.95 18.52
C ARG A 112 -3.09 -16.77 18.70
N PHE A 113 -3.04 -16.13 19.88
CA PHE A 113 -3.89 -14.98 20.23
C PHE A 113 -3.34 -13.63 19.72
N SER A 114 -2.24 -13.62 18.97
CA SER A 114 -1.72 -12.40 18.36
C SER A 114 -2.60 -11.94 17.21
N VAL A 115 -3.12 -10.72 17.29
CA VAL A 115 -3.89 -10.08 16.21
C VAL A 115 -3.02 -9.64 15.03
N THR A 116 -1.70 -9.68 15.14
CA THR A 116 -0.75 -9.35 14.06
C THR A 116 -0.09 -10.60 13.48
N ARG A 117 -0.62 -11.80 13.74
CA ARG A 117 0.02 -13.09 13.40
C ARG A 117 0.46 -13.19 11.94
N SER A 118 -0.39 -12.83 10.97
CA SER A 118 -0.04 -12.94 9.54
C SER A 118 1.09 -11.99 9.13
N PHE A 119 1.21 -10.84 9.80
CA PHE A 119 2.29 -9.87 9.61
C PHE A 119 3.60 -10.31 10.29
N ASP A 120 3.52 -11.01 11.42
CA ASP A 120 4.69 -11.48 12.17
C ASP A 120 5.30 -12.78 11.58
N LEU A 121 4.50 -13.56 10.85
CA LEU A 121 4.88 -14.87 10.31
C LEU A 121 6.13 -14.83 9.40
N PRO A 122 6.31 -13.84 8.50
CA PRO A 122 7.52 -13.73 7.67
C PRO A 122 8.81 -13.55 8.48
N VAL A 123 8.76 -12.89 9.63
CA VAL A 123 9.95 -12.74 10.51
C VAL A 123 10.38 -14.10 11.07
N LEU A 124 9.41 -14.96 11.40
CA LEU A 124 9.69 -16.31 11.86
C LEU A 124 10.22 -17.19 10.73
N GLN A 125 9.58 -17.17 9.55
CA GLN A 125 9.83 -18.15 8.50
C GLN A 125 10.92 -17.73 7.50
N LEU A 126 10.99 -16.45 7.14
CA LEU A 126 11.93 -15.92 6.16
C LEU A 126 13.18 -15.34 6.81
N GLU A 127 13.05 -14.62 7.92
CA GLU A 127 14.21 -14.07 8.65
C GLU A 127 14.79 -15.07 9.68
N GLN A 128 14.03 -16.12 10.03
CA GLN A 128 14.44 -17.18 10.96
C GLN A 128 14.93 -16.68 12.33
N LEU A 129 14.44 -15.50 12.76
CA LEU A 129 14.81 -14.90 14.04
C LEU A 129 14.08 -15.55 15.23
N ALA A 130 14.77 -15.60 16.37
CA ALA A 130 14.24 -16.11 17.64
C ALA A 130 14.57 -15.16 18.80
N GLY A 131 13.94 -15.40 19.97
CA GLY A 131 14.26 -14.70 21.22
C GLY A 131 14.15 -13.17 21.16
N SER A 132 15.16 -12.50 21.73
CA SER A 132 15.30 -11.04 21.79
C SER A 132 15.35 -10.39 20.41
N ASP A 133 16.08 -11.00 19.48
CA ASP A 133 16.33 -10.42 18.16
C ASP A 133 15.03 -10.35 17.37
N ARG A 134 14.20 -11.39 17.47
CA ARG A 134 12.85 -11.39 16.92
C ARG A 134 11.98 -10.28 17.53
N GLN A 135 12.03 -10.10 18.85
CA GLN A 135 11.21 -9.07 19.53
C GLN A 135 11.63 -7.67 19.10
N GLN A 136 12.93 -7.38 19.07
CA GLN A 136 13.45 -6.10 18.59
C GLN A 136 13.05 -5.85 17.13
N ARG A 137 13.17 -6.86 16.28
CA ARG A 137 12.78 -6.76 14.88
C ARG A 137 11.30 -6.48 14.70
N LEU A 138 10.43 -7.18 15.44
CA LEU A 138 8.99 -6.93 15.41
C LEU A 138 8.61 -5.56 15.99
N ALA A 139 9.31 -5.09 17.02
CA ALA A 139 9.10 -3.75 17.57
C ALA A 139 9.37 -2.66 16.53
N VAL A 140 10.42 -2.80 15.72
CA VAL A 140 10.75 -1.86 14.62
C VAL A 140 9.76 -1.98 13.46
N LEU A 141 9.40 -3.21 13.06
CA LEU A 141 8.44 -3.45 11.99
C LEU A 141 7.04 -2.92 12.34
N GLY A 142 6.61 -3.10 13.59
CA GLY A 142 5.27 -2.79 14.08
C GLY A 142 4.95 -1.31 14.33
N GLN A 143 5.91 -0.38 14.26
CA GLN A 143 5.66 1.03 14.63
C GLN A 143 4.58 1.74 13.81
N ARG A 144 4.38 1.39 12.53
CA ARG A 144 3.40 2.03 11.63
C ARG A 144 2.30 1.12 11.12
N ASP A 145 2.62 -0.13 10.75
CA ASP A 145 1.66 -1.01 10.05
C ASP A 145 0.97 -2.04 10.97
N SER A 146 1.31 -2.07 12.28
CA SER A 146 0.68 -2.97 13.26
C SER A 146 -0.83 -2.77 13.36
N ARG A 147 -1.32 -1.53 13.21
CA ARG A 147 -2.75 -1.23 13.21
C ARG A 147 -3.46 -1.88 12.03
N ALA A 148 -2.88 -1.78 10.83
CA ALA A 148 -3.45 -2.39 9.63
C ALA A 148 -3.45 -3.93 9.73
N ALA A 149 -2.37 -4.53 10.26
CA ALA A 149 -2.31 -5.96 10.54
C ALA A 149 -3.38 -6.40 11.56
N SER A 150 -3.59 -5.62 12.63
CA SER A 150 -4.62 -5.91 13.64
C SER A 150 -6.02 -5.84 13.05
N TRP A 151 -6.30 -4.81 12.23
CA TRP A 151 -7.57 -4.67 11.52
C TRP A 151 -7.79 -5.77 10.48
N LEU A 152 -6.74 -6.22 9.79
CA LEU A 152 -6.82 -7.37 8.88
C LEU A 152 -7.35 -8.62 9.61
N THR A 153 -6.87 -8.90 10.81
CA THR A 153 -7.35 -10.04 11.61
C THR A 153 -8.76 -9.82 12.13
N LEU A 154 -9.07 -8.63 12.65
CA LEU A 154 -10.39 -8.34 13.21
C LEU A 154 -11.48 -8.36 12.12
N VAL A 155 -11.30 -7.60 11.04
CA VAL A 155 -12.24 -7.62 9.90
C VAL A 155 -12.25 -9.00 9.27
N GLY A 156 -11.09 -9.64 9.16
CA GLY A 156 -10.97 -10.98 8.61
C GLY A 156 -11.77 -12.02 9.35
N MET A 157 -11.76 -11.99 10.69
CA MET A 157 -12.57 -12.87 11.53
C MET A 157 -14.08 -12.67 11.28
N HIS A 158 -14.53 -11.42 11.12
CA HIS A 158 -15.95 -11.13 10.84
C HIS A 158 -16.33 -11.56 9.42
N LEU A 159 -15.44 -11.38 8.44
CA LEU A 159 -15.67 -11.80 7.07
C LEU A 159 -15.71 -13.33 6.99
N GLU A 160 -14.78 -14.03 7.65
CA GLU A 160 -14.78 -15.48 7.79
C GLU A 160 -16.09 -15.99 8.40
N MET A 161 -16.53 -15.37 9.50
CA MET A 161 -17.79 -15.70 10.17
C MET A 161 -19.00 -15.41 9.28
N GLY A 162 -19.00 -14.29 8.54
CA GLY A 162 -20.05 -13.95 7.59
C GLY A 162 -20.13 -14.92 6.40
N LEU A 163 -18.99 -15.36 5.86
CA LEU A 163 -18.93 -16.39 4.82
C LEU A 163 -19.45 -17.74 5.33
N TRP A 164 -19.09 -18.09 6.56
CA TRP A 164 -19.59 -19.32 7.19
C TRP A 164 -21.10 -19.27 7.45
N PHE A 165 -21.62 -18.18 8.05
CA PHE A 165 -23.07 -18.00 8.20
C PHE A 165 -23.80 -17.97 6.87
N GLY A 166 -23.22 -17.36 5.82
CA GLY A 166 -23.77 -17.41 4.46
C GLY A 166 -23.83 -18.84 3.91
N ALA A 167 -22.80 -19.65 4.14
CA ALA A 167 -22.80 -21.06 3.75
C ALA A 167 -23.84 -21.87 4.54
N LEU A 168 -24.02 -21.60 5.83
CA LEU A 168 -25.07 -22.21 6.65
C LEU A 168 -26.47 -21.80 6.20
N ALA A 169 -26.68 -20.53 5.85
CA ALA A 169 -27.96 -20.05 5.33
C ALA A 169 -28.29 -20.70 3.98
N LEU A 170 -27.29 -20.85 3.10
CA LEU A 170 -27.45 -21.58 1.83
C LEU A 170 -27.80 -23.05 2.09
N MET A 171 -27.11 -23.71 3.02
CA MET A 171 -27.41 -25.08 3.43
C MET A 171 -28.85 -25.19 3.96
N TYR A 172 -29.28 -24.27 4.83
CA TYR A 172 -30.64 -24.22 5.36
C TYR A 172 -31.69 -24.09 4.24
N MET A 173 -31.44 -23.24 3.23
CA MET A 173 -32.33 -23.11 2.07
C MET A 173 -32.43 -24.39 1.21
N LEU A 174 -31.43 -25.27 1.26
CA LEU A 174 -31.41 -26.53 0.54
C LEU A 174 -32.10 -27.67 1.31
N ILE A 175 -32.46 -27.48 2.58
CA ILE A 175 -33.09 -28.53 3.39
C ILE A 175 -34.58 -28.64 3.03
N PRO A 176 -35.09 -29.85 2.72
CA PRO A 176 -36.50 -30.06 2.43
C PRO A 176 -37.41 -29.70 3.60
N GLN A 177 -38.58 -29.11 3.30
CA GLN A 177 -39.54 -28.66 4.32
C GLN A 177 -40.03 -29.77 5.25
N GLN A 178 -40.07 -31.03 4.78
CA GLN A 178 -40.46 -32.18 5.58
C GLN A 178 -39.49 -32.44 6.73
N MET A 179 -38.19 -32.19 6.54
CA MET A 179 -37.18 -32.29 7.60
C MET A 179 -37.19 -31.08 8.55
N LEU A 180 -37.63 -29.91 8.07
CA LEU A 180 -37.76 -28.71 8.90
C LEU A 180 -38.90 -28.83 9.93
N ALA A 181 -39.94 -29.60 9.64
CA ALA A 181 -41.13 -29.73 10.48
C ALA A 181 -40.84 -30.43 11.82
N ASP A 182 -39.87 -31.34 11.83
CA ASP A 182 -39.39 -32.04 13.02
C ASP A 182 -38.21 -31.31 13.70
N TRP A 183 -37.86 -30.11 13.24
CA TRP A 183 -36.64 -29.41 13.64
C TRP A 183 -36.91 -28.41 14.76
N ASP A 184 -36.31 -28.63 15.94
CA ASP A 184 -36.43 -27.73 17.08
C ASP A 184 -35.18 -26.84 17.23
N TRP A 185 -35.32 -25.63 17.77
CA TRP A 185 -34.18 -24.69 17.91
C TRP A 185 -33.08 -25.20 18.85
N GLN A 186 -33.39 -26.16 19.72
CA GLN A 186 -32.45 -26.82 20.63
C GLN A 186 -31.49 -27.78 19.90
N ASP A 187 -31.94 -28.38 18.78
CA ASP A 187 -31.10 -29.21 17.92
C ASP A 187 -30.06 -28.35 17.17
N LEU A 188 -30.42 -27.11 16.85
CA LEU A 188 -29.54 -26.14 16.21
C LEU A 188 -28.38 -25.70 17.11
N LEU A 189 -28.55 -25.80 18.43
CA LEU A 189 -27.54 -25.53 19.44
C LEU A 189 -26.71 -26.78 19.80
N GLY A 190 -26.95 -27.93 19.15
CA GLY A 190 -26.19 -29.16 19.33
C GLY A 190 -26.41 -29.83 20.69
N MET A 191 -27.53 -29.55 21.37
CA MET A 191 -27.79 -30.09 22.72
C MET A 191 -28.38 -31.50 22.74
N SER A 192 -28.95 -31.99 21.63
CA SER A 192 -29.69 -33.25 21.54
C SER A 192 -28.93 -34.43 20.93
N GLY A 193 -27.79 -34.21 20.26
CA GLY A 193 -26.92 -35.27 19.73
C GLY A 193 -27.48 -36.10 18.55
N ASP A 194 -28.74 -35.91 18.17
CA ASP A 194 -29.41 -36.72 17.14
C ASP A 194 -29.00 -36.37 15.69
N TRP A 195 -28.32 -35.23 15.47
CA TRP A 195 -27.99 -34.69 14.14
C TRP A 195 -26.49 -34.54 13.87
N LEU A 196 -25.67 -35.50 14.31
CA LEU A 196 -24.21 -35.50 14.13
C LEU A 196 -23.75 -35.21 12.68
N TRP A 197 -24.47 -35.72 11.68
CA TRP A 197 -24.12 -35.50 10.27
C TRP A 197 -24.22 -34.03 9.87
N PHE A 198 -25.15 -33.27 10.45
CA PHE A 198 -25.34 -31.84 10.19
C PHE A 198 -24.18 -31.02 10.77
N GLU A 199 -23.72 -31.38 11.97
CA GLU A 199 -22.56 -30.76 12.60
C GLU A 199 -21.27 -31.02 11.79
N HIS A 200 -21.05 -32.26 11.32
CA HIS A 200 -19.93 -32.57 10.42
C HIS A 200 -20.01 -31.82 9.09
N LEU A 201 -21.21 -31.65 8.54
CA LEU A 201 -21.43 -30.87 7.32
C LEU A 201 -21.14 -29.38 7.53
N SER A 202 -21.63 -28.80 8.64
CA SER A 202 -21.33 -27.42 9.06
C SER A 202 -19.83 -27.19 9.22
N ASN A 203 -19.13 -28.14 9.86
CA ASN A 203 -17.68 -28.10 10.02
C ASN A 203 -16.94 -28.18 8.67
N LEU A 204 -17.42 -29.02 7.76
CA LEU A 204 -16.87 -29.12 6.41
C LEU A 204 -17.05 -27.79 5.65
N LEU A 205 -18.22 -27.16 5.73
CA LEU A 205 -18.47 -25.85 5.13
C LEU A 205 -17.51 -24.78 5.69
N TYR A 206 -17.28 -24.78 7.00
CA TYR A 206 -16.29 -23.89 7.61
C TYR A 206 -14.87 -24.16 7.10
N ALA A 207 -14.46 -25.43 7.02
CA ALA A 207 -13.15 -25.80 6.48
C ALA A 207 -12.99 -25.33 5.03
N LEU A 208 -14.02 -25.42 4.20
CA LEU A 208 -14.04 -24.92 2.82
C LEU A 208 -13.94 -23.38 2.75
N VAL A 209 -14.60 -22.64 3.66
CA VAL A 209 -14.44 -21.19 3.78
C VAL A 209 -12.97 -20.84 4.05
N LEU A 210 -12.31 -21.58 4.95
CA LEU A 210 -10.90 -21.37 5.27
C LEU A 210 -9.97 -21.68 4.08
N VAL A 211 -10.30 -22.65 3.22
CA VAL A 211 -9.53 -22.91 1.97
C VAL A 211 -9.39 -21.65 1.13
N VAL A 212 -10.43 -20.83 1.08
CA VAL A 212 -10.46 -19.59 0.31
C VAL A 212 -9.84 -18.44 1.10
N TRP A 213 -10.24 -18.28 2.36
CA TRP A 213 -9.89 -17.12 3.17
C TRP A 213 -8.45 -17.11 3.67
N GLU A 214 -7.92 -18.25 4.14
CA GLU A 214 -6.60 -18.29 4.77
C GLU A 214 -5.46 -17.87 3.86
N PRO A 215 -5.39 -18.33 2.59
CA PRO A 215 -4.37 -17.82 1.68
C PRO A 215 -4.42 -16.31 1.45
N ILE A 216 -5.61 -15.72 1.42
CA ILE A 216 -5.80 -14.27 1.25
C ILE A 216 -5.31 -13.53 2.49
N TYR A 217 -5.65 -14.03 3.68
CA TYR A 217 -5.19 -13.49 4.95
C TYR A 217 -3.65 -13.52 5.07
N VAL A 218 -3.01 -14.63 4.73
CA VAL A 218 -1.54 -14.77 4.75
C VAL A 218 -0.89 -13.85 3.72
N ALA A 219 -1.43 -13.77 2.50
CA ALA A 219 -0.88 -12.90 1.46
C ALA A 219 -0.93 -11.43 1.83
N SER A 220 -2.02 -11.01 2.47
CA SER A 220 -2.22 -9.65 2.96
C SER A 220 -1.22 -9.30 4.08
N GLY A 221 -1.02 -10.20 5.05
CA GLY A 221 0.00 -10.03 6.08
C GLY A 221 1.44 -10.01 5.53
N PHE A 222 1.74 -10.88 4.55
CA PHE A 222 3.03 -10.90 3.88
C PHE A 222 3.32 -9.60 3.11
N SER A 223 2.31 -9.03 2.45
CA SER A 223 2.45 -7.78 1.72
C SER A 223 2.70 -6.59 2.66
N LEU A 224 2.05 -6.53 3.82
CA LEU A 224 2.35 -5.55 4.87
C LEU A 224 3.81 -5.67 5.35
N TYR A 225 4.28 -6.90 5.57
CA TYR A 225 5.67 -7.16 5.95
C TYR A 225 6.66 -6.64 4.89
N LEU A 226 6.43 -6.93 3.61
CA LEU A 226 7.27 -6.44 2.51
C LEU A 226 7.25 -4.92 2.41
N ASN A 227 6.11 -4.27 2.63
CA ASN A 227 6.00 -2.81 2.60
C ASN A 227 6.86 -2.16 3.70
N ARG A 228 6.80 -2.68 4.93
CA ARG A 228 7.66 -2.23 6.03
C ARG A 228 9.13 -2.46 5.73
N ARG A 229 9.47 -3.63 5.21
CA ARG A 229 10.84 -3.96 4.85
C ARG A 229 11.39 -3.05 3.75
N THR A 230 10.60 -2.78 2.72
CA THR A 230 10.93 -1.82 1.65
C THR A 230 11.25 -0.45 2.20
N THR A 231 10.45 0.03 3.17
CA THR A 231 10.62 1.35 3.77
C THR A 231 11.82 1.42 4.74
N LEU A 232 12.03 0.39 5.55
CA LEU A 232 13.08 0.37 6.58
C LEU A 232 14.47 0.06 6.01
N GLU A 233 14.53 -0.85 5.04
CA GLU A 233 15.78 -1.26 4.39
C GLU A 233 16.07 -0.43 3.12
N ALA A 234 15.21 0.55 2.81
CA ALA A 234 15.35 1.45 1.66
C ALA A 234 15.55 0.69 0.33
N TRP A 235 14.84 -0.43 0.15
CA TRP A 235 14.97 -1.26 -1.05
C TRP A 235 14.62 -0.50 -2.33
N ASP A 236 13.69 0.45 -2.24
CA ASP A 236 13.31 1.35 -3.34
C ASP A 236 14.48 2.27 -3.76
N ILE A 237 15.18 2.84 -2.78
CA ILE A 237 16.36 3.68 -2.96
C ILE A 237 17.52 2.85 -3.51
N GLU A 238 17.80 1.68 -2.93
CA GLU A 238 18.87 0.78 -3.38
C GLU A 238 18.68 0.38 -4.85
N LEU A 239 17.47 -0.02 -5.24
CA LEU A 239 17.16 -0.37 -6.63
C LEU A 239 17.36 0.81 -7.57
N THR A 240 16.97 2.01 -7.14
CA THR A 240 17.13 3.23 -7.94
C THR A 240 18.62 3.56 -8.12
N PHE A 241 19.43 3.48 -7.05
CA PHE A 241 20.88 3.65 -7.13
C PHE A 241 21.55 2.58 -7.99
N ARG A 242 21.14 1.31 -7.90
CA ARG A 242 21.67 0.24 -8.77
C ARG A 242 21.36 0.52 -10.24
N ARG A 243 20.14 0.96 -10.57
CA ARG A 243 19.77 1.35 -11.95
C ARG A 243 20.58 2.56 -12.42
N LEU A 244 20.77 3.56 -11.56
CA LEU A 244 21.63 4.71 -11.86
C LEU A 244 23.08 4.27 -12.08
N GLN A 245 23.60 3.39 -11.24
CA GLN A 245 24.95 2.84 -11.39
C GLN A 245 25.10 2.08 -12.72
N THR A 246 24.13 1.27 -13.12
CA THR A 246 24.17 0.57 -14.42
C THR A 246 24.17 1.56 -15.59
N ARG A 247 23.32 2.60 -15.54
CA ARG A 247 23.28 3.66 -16.55
C ARG A 247 24.59 4.47 -16.59
N MET A 248 25.16 4.79 -15.44
CA MET A 248 26.45 5.48 -15.35
C MET A 248 27.59 4.60 -15.86
N LYS A 249 27.60 3.30 -15.54
CA LYS A 249 28.59 2.35 -16.08
C LYS A 249 28.51 2.23 -17.60
N SER A 250 27.32 2.31 -18.21
CA SER A 250 27.20 2.37 -19.67
C SER A 250 27.71 3.68 -20.28
N LEU A 251 27.69 4.78 -19.54
CA LEU A 251 28.19 6.08 -19.97
C LEU A 251 29.70 6.26 -19.72
N LEU A 252 30.26 5.55 -18.75
CA LEU A 252 31.68 5.59 -18.38
C LEU A 252 32.66 5.40 -19.56
N PRO A 253 32.49 4.40 -20.46
CA PRO A 253 33.39 4.26 -21.61
C PRO A 253 33.28 5.43 -22.59
N VAL A 254 32.09 6.01 -22.78
CA VAL A 254 31.90 7.20 -23.63
C VAL A 254 32.59 8.42 -23.01
N MET A 255 32.47 8.59 -21.70
CA MET A 255 33.14 9.66 -20.96
C MET A 255 34.67 9.50 -20.99
N LEU A 256 35.19 8.27 -20.85
CA LEU A 256 36.62 7.99 -20.94
C LEU A 256 37.17 8.21 -22.36
N VAL A 257 36.40 7.88 -23.40
CA VAL A 257 36.76 8.17 -24.79
C VAL A 257 36.75 9.67 -25.05
N GLY A 258 35.73 10.38 -24.57
CA GLY A 258 35.65 11.85 -24.66
C GLY A 258 36.79 12.55 -23.92
N LEU A 259 37.13 12.08 -22.71
CA LEU A 259 38.27 12.59 -21.94
C LEU A 259 39.60 12.25 -22.62
N GLY A 260 39.73 11.05 -23.18
CA GLY A 260 40.90 10.64 -23.96
C GLY A 260 41.10 11.52 -25.19
N LEU A 261 40.03 11.81 -25.94
CA LEU A 261 40.06 12.72 -27.08
C LEU A 261 40.38 14.18 -26.67
N TRP A 262 39.91 14.60 -25.50
CA TRP A 262 40.22 15.93 -24.95
C TRP A 262 41.69 16.03 -24.48
N LEU A 263 42.24 14.99 -23.88
CA LEU A 263 43.65 14.87 -23.51
C LEU A 263 44.58 14.73 -24.72
N LEU A 264 44.05 14.35 -25.89
CA LEU A 264 44.77 14.38 -27.17
C LEU A 264 44.82 15.77 -27.81
N SER A 265 44.39 16.83 -27.11
CA SER A 265 44.72 18.20 -27.52
C SER A 265 46.24 18.31 -27.73
N PRO A 266 46.71 18.87 -28.88
CA PRO A 266 48.13 18.85 -29.21
C PRO A 266 48.94 19.56 -28.11
N PRO A 267 50.11 19.03 -27.73
CA PRO A 267 50.94 19.67 -26.74
C PRO A 267 51.49 20.96 -27.35
N GLU A 268 51.00 22.12 -26.89
CA GLU A 268 51.84 23.30 -26.92
C GLU A 268 53.06 22.99 -26.04
N MET A 269 54.25 23.03 -26.66
CA MET A 269 55.53 22.85 -26.00
C MET A 269 55.69 23.89 -24.89
N ALA A 270 55.27 23.53 -23.67
CA ALA A 270 55.65 24.22 -22.46
C ALA A 270 57.07 23.76 -22.09
N LEU A 271 58.05 24.62 -22.40
CA LEU A 271 59.43 24.53 -21.92
C LEU A 271 59.43 24.38 -20.40
N ALA A 272 59.91 23.23 -19.93
CA ALA A 272 60.11 22.95 -18.52
C ALA A 272 61.24 23.84 -17.98
N ALA A 273 60.88 24.78 -17.10
CA ALA A 273 61.83 25.36 -16.15
C ALA A 273 61.98 24.36 -14.98
N THR A 274 63.18 23.80 -14.86
CA THR A 274 63.62 23.03 -13.69
C THR A 274 63.68 23.96 -12.48
N GLY A 275 62.92 23.65 -11.44
CA GLY A 275 63.00 24.41 -10.20
C GLY A 275 62.24 23.76 -9.05
N ALA A 276 63.02 23.44 -8.00
CA ALA A 276 62.63 23.22 -6.62
C ALA A 276 62.15 21.82 -6.20
N GLU A 277 63.13 21.12 -5.63
CA GLU A 277 63.00 20.15 -4.55
C GLU A 277 61.96 20.56 -3.50
N GLY A 278 61.19 19.57 -3.04
CA GLY A 278 60.15 19.75 -2.02
C GLY A 278 59.78 18.43 -1.35
N THR A 279 60.77 17.84 -0.68
CA THR A 279 60.69 17.00 0.53
C THR A 279 59.44 16.14 0.73
N THR A 280 59.59 14.84 0.47
CA THR A 280 58.82 13.76 1.09
C THR A 280 58.92 13.84 2.61
N GLN A 281 57.86 14.31 3.27
CA GLN A 281 57.70 14.11 4.71
C GLN A 281 56.89 12.84 4.98
N ALA A 282 57.44 12.07 5.91
CA ALA A 282 56.96 10.78 6.37
C ALA A 282 55.50 10.86 6.85
N ILE A 283 54.74 9.83 6.48
CA ILE A 283 53.40 9.57 7.01
C ILE A 283 53.59 9.08 8.46
N GLU A 284 53.57 9.99 9.42
CA GLU A 284 53.32 9.64 10.81
C GLU A 284 51.82 9.43 11.00
N ALA A 285 51.48 8.30 11.63
CA ALA A 285 50.11 7.85 11.91
C ALA A 285 49.37 8.87 12.79
N SER A 286 48.65 9.78 12.15
CA SER A 286 47.81 10.79 12.79
C SER A 286 46.48 10.15 13.22
N GLY A 287 46.39 9.69 14.48
CA GLY A 287 45.15 9.24 15.11
C GLY A 287 44.08 10.34 15.19
N PRO A 288 42.80 10.02 15.48
CA PRO A 288 41.70 10.99 15.49
C PRO A 288 41.97 12.23 16.36
N ASP A 289 42.75 12.09 17.44
CA ASP A 289 43.06 13.15 18.41
C ASP A 289 44.34 13.96 18.08
N SER A 290 44.99 13.69 16.94
CA SER A 290 46.17 14.47 16.53
C SER A 290 45.77 15.88 16.10
N ASN A 291 46.54 16.89 16.51
CA ASN A 291 46.33 18.29 16.12
C ASN A 291 46.49 18.46 14.60
N ARG A 292 45.38 18.70 13.90
CA ARG A 292 45.32 18.95 12.45
C ARG A 292 44.96 20.40 12.14
N LEU A 293 45.16 20.79 10.88
CA LEU A 293 44.78 22.12 10.36
C LEU A 293 45.51 23.30 11.03
N LEU A 294 46.80 23.11 11.37
CA LEU A 294 47.65 24.09 12.07
C LEU A 294 48.04 25.33 11.24
N ARG A 295 47.75 25.34 9.93
CA ARG A 295 48.08 26.45 9.02
C ARG A 295 46.86 27.30 8.64
N GLN A 296 45.78 27.16 9.39
CA GLN A 296 44.54 27.91 9.19
C GLN A 296 44.26 28.76 10.44
N PRO A 297 43.48 29.84 10.31
CA PRO A 297 43.14 30.71 11.44
C PRO A 297 42.29 30.04 12.53
N LEU A 298 41.71 28.86 12.25
CA LEU A 298 41.01 28.02 13.22
C LEU A 298 41.69 26.65 13.26
N THR A 299 42.26 26.30 14.42
CA THR A 299 42.86 24.98 14.61
C THR A 299 41.79 23.93 14.89
N SER A 300 42.08 22.66 14.61
CA SER A 300 41.15 21.55 14.89
C SER A 300 40.73 21.46 16.37
N LYS A 301 41.64 21.79 17.29
CA LYS A 301 41.37 21.79 18.73
C LYS A 301 40.40 22.90 19.12
N GLU A 302 40.65 24.13 18.68
CA GLU A 302 39.77 25.28 18.94
C GLU A 302 38.38 25.08 18.32
N ALA A 303 38.30 24.45 17.15
CA ALA A 303 37.03 24.11 16.53
C ALA A 303 36.24 23.08 17.36
N SER A 304 36.90 22.05 17.89
CA SER A 304 36.26 21.05 18.77
C SER A 304 35.74 21.68 20.05
N GLU A 305 36.57 22.49 20.72
CA GLU A 305 36.18 23.18 21.97
C GLU A 305 34.97 24.10 21.75
N ARG A 306 34.91 24.80 20.61
CA ARG A 306 33.81 25.70 20.27
C ARG A 306 32.52 24.96 19.88
N ILE A 307 32.65 23.75 19.32
CA ILE A 307 31.50 22.87 19.03
C ILE A 307 30.91 22.34 20.34
N ASP A 308 31.76 21.89 21.28
CA ASP A 308 31.28 21.44 22.60
C ASP A 308 30.59 22.57 23.36
N GLU A 309 31.14 23.79 23.31
CA GLU A 309 30.54 24.98 23.91
C GLU A 309 29.18 25.33 23.27
N LEU A 310 29.04 25.18 21.95
CA LEU A 310 27.77 25.40 21.24
C LEU A 310 26.74 24.31 21.57
N LEU A 311 27.17 23.07 21.71
CA LEU A 311 26.30 21.94 22.09
C LEU A 311 25.80 22.04 23.54
N ASP A 312 26.52 22.73 24.41
CA ASP A 312 26.09 23.03 25.77
C ASP A 312 25.08 24.20 25.85
N GLN A 313 24.89 24.96 24.76
CA GLN A 313 23.88 26.03 24.69
C GLN A 313 22.51 25.51 24.18
N PRO A 314 21.37 26.03 24.68
CA PRO A 314 20.05 25.75 24.09
C PRO A 314 20.03 26.26 22.63
N PRO A 315 19.60 25.47 21.63
CA PRO A 315 18.59 24.39 21.67
C PRO A 315 19.12 22.95 21.77
N PHE A 316 20.44 22.74 21.88
CA PHE A 316 21.03 21.39 21.77
C PHE A 316 20.89 20.54 23.04
N ARG A 317 20.58 21.16 24.18
CA ARG A 317 20.34 20.48 25.46
C ARG A 317 18.88 20.59 25.92
N ASN A 318 17.98 19.89 25.24
CA ASN A 318 16.58 19.76 25.68
C ASN A 318 16.42 18.62 26.71
N ARG A 319 16.48 18.95 28.00
CA ARG A 319 15.95 18.05 29.05
C ARG A 319 14.44 18.27 29.14
N GLU A 320 13.67 17.48 28.40
CA GLU A 320 12.22 17.43 28.58
C GLU A 320 11.86 16.42 29.68
N THR A 321 11.29 16.93 30.76
CA THR A 321 10.67 16.11 31.80
C THR A 321 9.31 15.65 31.30
N VAL A 322 9.26 14.51 30.61
CA VAL A 322 8.00 13.97 30.07
C VAL A 322 7.32 13.09 31.13
N THR A 323 6.21 13.57 31.69
CA THR A 323 5.33 12.80 32.56
C THR A 323 4.61 11.74 31.72
N ARG A 324 5.11 10.51 31.73
CA ARG A 324 4.42 9.35 31.16
C ARG A 324 3.64 8.62 32.23
N TRP A 325 2.42 8.20 31.90
CA TRP A 325 1.71 7.20 32.68
C TRP A 325 2.50 5.89 32.63
N ARG A 326 3.06 5.48 33.77
CA ARG A 326 3.65 4.16 33.97
C ARG A 326 2.71 3.42 34.90
N PHE A 327 2.15 2.30 34.46
CA PHE A 327 1.47 1.38 35.37
C PHE A 327 2.52 0.84 36.34
N THR A 328 2.34 1.16 37.61
CA THR A 328 3.13 0.64 38.73
C THR A 328 2.90 -0.88 38.84
N GLU A 329 3.98 -1.65 38.92
CA GLU A 329 3.94 -3.06 39.34
C GLU A 329 3.40 -3.13 40.77
N GLU A 330 2.36 -3.96 40.90
CA GLU A 330 1.61 -4.40 42.08
C GLU A 330 1.94 -3.75 43.44
N SER A 331 0.97 -2.96 43.92
CA SER A 331 0.61 -3.03 45.34
C SER A 331 -0.61 -3.95 45.46
N SER A 332 -0.43 -5.02 46.23
CA SER A 332 -1.49 -5.81 46.84
C SER A 332 -2.41 -4.89 47.65
N GLY A 333 -3.43 -4.37 46.99
CA GLY A 333 -4.39 -3.42 47.53
C GLY A 333 -5.79 -3.93 47.23
N GLU A 334 -6.59 -3.94 48.29
CA GLU A 334 -7.98 -4.38 48.42
C GLU A 334 -8.83 -4.46 47.14
N PRO A 335 -9.74 -5.45 47.04
CA PRO A 335 -10.66 -5.56 45.91
C PRO A 335 -11.34 -4.21 45.64
N GLY A 336 -11.26 -3.75 44.38
CA GLY A 336 -11.87 -2.50 43.94
C GLY A 336 -13.37 -2.46 44.27
N TRP A 337 -13.96 -1.28 44.34
CA TRP A 337 -15.36 -1.12 44.75
C TRP A 337 -16.33 -2.01 43.94
N LEU A 338 -16.03 -2.25 42.65
CA LEU A 338 -16.73 -3.19 41.78
C LEU A 338 -16.59 -4.65 42.23
N ALA A 339 -15.40 -5.08 42.63
CA ALA A 339 -15.17 -6.43 43.16
C ALA A 339 -15.88 -6.62 44.51
N ARG A 340 -15.92 -5.59 45.37
CA ARG A 340 -16.72 -5.61 46.61
C ARG A 340 -18.22 -5.63 46.33
N LEU A 341 -18.70 -4.89 45.33
CA LEU A 341 -20.11 -4.89 44.94
C LEU A 341 -20.52 -6.25 44.36
N LEU A 342 -19.69 -6.82 43.48
CA LEU A 342 -19.87 -8.16 42.94
C LEU A 342 -19.87 -9.22 44.04
N GLU A 343 -18.92 -9.16 44.97
CA GLU A 343 -18.86 -10.10 46.09
C GLU A 343 -20.07 -9.96 47.02
N ARG A 344 -20.56 -8.74 47.26
CA ARG A 344 -21.76 -8.48 48.07
C ARG A 344 -23.05 -8.90 47.35
N LEU A 345 -23.08 -8.81 46.03
CA LEU A 345 -24.17 -9.30 45.18
C LEU A 345 -24.17 -10.84 45.18
N LEU A 346 -23.02 -11.47 44.92
CA LEU A 346 -22.85 -12.93 44.93
C LEU A 346 -23.11 -13.58 46.29
N ARG A 347 -22.82 -12.89 47.41
CA ARG A 347 -23.09 -13.37 48.77
C ARG A 347 -24.48 -13.02 49.30
N SER A 348 -25.34 -12.36 48.54
CA SER A 348 -26.69 -12.01 49.01
C SER A 348 -27.60 -13.24 49.05
N ASP A 349 -28.35 -13.42 50.14
CA ASP A 349 -29.30 -14.54 50.38
C ASP A 349 -30.44 -14.67 49.34
N LEU A 350 -30.53 -13.72 48.40
CA LEU A 350 -31.43 -13.77 47.24
C LEU A 350 -30.93 -14.73 46.15
N LEU A 351 -29.61 -14.89 45.99
CA LEU A 351 -29.00 -15.78 44.99
C LEU A 351 -29.01 -17.26 45.42
N THR A 352 -29.01 -17.53 46.72
CA THR A 352 -28.99 -18.89 47.28
C THR A 352 -30.36 -19.57 47.27
N GLN A 353 -31.46 -18.80 47.22
CA GLN A 353 -32.81 -19.36 47.29
C GLN A 353 -33.47 -19.61 45.92
N ARG A 354 -33.06 -18.92 44.84
CA ARG A 354 -33.58 -19.13 43.46
C ARG A 354 -32.56 -18.77 42.36
N PRO A 355 -31.56 -19.64 42.07
CA PRO A 355 -30.52 -19.35 41.08
C PRO A 355 -31.06 -19.23 39.64
N ASP A 356 -32.05 -20.05 39.26
CA ASP A 356 -32.47 -20.18 37.85
C ASP A 356 -33.24 -18.96 37.31
N THR A 357 -34.04 -18.30 38.15
CA THR A 357 -34.85 -17.14 37.73
C THR A 357 -34.04 -15.85 37.63
N LEU A 358 -33.04 -15.67 38.51
CA LEU A 358 -32.19 -14.47 38.51
C LEU A 358 -31.18 -14.52 37.37
N ALA A 359 -30.59 -15.68 37.10
CA ALA A 359 -29.69 -15.89 35.97
C ALA A 359 -30.39 -15.58 34.63
N SER A 360 -31.61 -16.10 34.44
CA SER A 360 -32.42 -15.84 33.25
C SER A 360 -32.79 -14.37 33.07
N MET A 361 -33.10 -13.65 34.15
CA MET A 361 -33.39 -12.20 34.09
C MET A 361 -32.17 -11.37 33.70
N ILE A 362 -30.99 -11.71 34.23
CA ILE A 362 -29.73 -11.03 33.89
C ILE A 362 -29.36 -11.33 32.44
N GLU A 363 -29.55 -12.57 31.98
CA GLU A 363 -29.31 -12.96 30.59
C GLU A 363 -30.21 -12.18 29.62
N VAL A 364 -31.52 -12.11 29.88
CA VAL A 364 -32.46 -11.33 29.06
C VAL A 364 -32.08 -9.84 29.06
N PHE A 365 -31.69 -9.30 30.20
CA PHE A 365 -31.25 -7.90 30.30
C PHE A 365 -29.96 -7.64 29.49
N LEU A 366 -28.98 -8.55 29.54
CA LEU A 366 -27.74 -8.43 28.79
C LEU A 366 -27.97 -8.54 27.28
N TRP A 367 -28.83 -9.46 26.82
CA TRP A 367 -29.20 -9.54 25.41
C TRP A 367 -29.98 -8.30 24.95
N ALA A 368 -30.93 -7.82 25.75
CA ALA A 368 -31.66 -6.59 25.45
C ALA A 368 -30.72 -5.37 25.37
N ALA A 369 -29.74 -5.27 26.27
CA ALA A 369 -28.71 -4.23 26.25
C ALA A 369 -27.79 -4.35 25.01
N LEU A 370 -27.38 -5.58 24.64
CA LEU A 370 -26.55 -5.84 23.47
C LEU A 370 -27.28 -5.47 22.17
N PHE A 371 -28.50 -5.94 21.98
CA PHE A 371 -29.31 -5.60 20.80
C PHE A 371 -29.66 -4.10 20.76
N GLY A 372 -29.98 -3.51 21.91
CA GLY A 372 -30.23 -2.06 22.02
C GLY A 372 -29.01 -1.24 21.64
N LEU A 373 -27.83 -1.58 22.15
CA LEU A 373 -26.57 -0.90 21.84
C LEU A 373 -26.20 -1.08 20.37
N THR A 374 -26.38 -2.29 19.83
CA THR A 374 -26.11 -2.60 18.42
C THR A 374 -27.05 -1.81 17.50
N GLY A 375 -28.35 -1.79 17.79
CA GLY A 375 -29.34 -0.98 17.07
C GLY A 375 -29.04 0.52 17.16
N TRP A 376 -28.63 1.01 18.34
CA TRP A 376 -28.21 2.39 18.53
C TRP A 376 -26.94 2.72 17.73
N LEU A 377 -25.94 1.84 17.69
CA LEU A 377 -24.74 2.01 16.86
C LEU A 377 -25.10 2.06 15.38
N LEU A 378 -25.90 1.11 14.89
CA LEU A 378 -26.37 1.05 13.51
C LEU A 378 -27.15 2.32 13.14
N TRP A 379 -28.00 2.82 14.04
CA TRP A 379 -28.75 4.06 13.85
C TRP A 379 -27.84 5.30 13.86
N ARG A 380 -26.89 5.38 14.79
CA ARG A 380 -25.95 6.51 14.95
C ARG A 380 -24.99 6.63 13.78
N TYR A 381 -24.58 5.50 13.19
CA TYR A 381 -23.64 5.42 12.07
C TYR A 381 -24.34 5.13 10.72
N ARG A 382 -25.67 5.20 10.66
CA ARG A 382 -26.45 4.82 9.46
C ARG A 382 -26.02 5.55 8.19
N GLU A 383 -25.65 6.83 8.27
CA GLU A 383 -25.25 7.62 7.11
C GLU A 383 -23.84 7.21 6.61
N TRP A 384 -22.98 6.78 7.53
CA TRP A 384 -21.66 6.24 7.19
C TRP A 384 -21.80 4.85 6.56
N ILE A 385 -22.70 4.00 7.11
CA ILE A 385 -22.97 2.66 6.57
C ILE A 385 -23.60 2.74 5.17
N LYS A 386 -24.51 3.68 4.91
CA LYS A 386 -25.10 3.90 3.57
C LYS A 386 -24.07 4.24 2.50
N LEU A 387 -22.97 4.91 2.85
CA LEU A 387 -21.87 5.21 1.92
C LEU A 387 -21.07 3.96 1.51
N TYR A 388 -21.01 2.93 2.36
CA TYR A 388 -20.26 1.69 2.09
C TYR A 388 -21.14 0.53 1.58
N VAL A 389 -22.42 0.50 1.96
CA VAL A 389 -23.33 -0.65 1.69
C VAL A 389 -24.15 -0.47 0.42
N THR A 390 -24.25 0.72 -0.17
CA THR A 390 -24.96 0.91 -1.45
C THR A 390 -24.08 0.41 -2.61
N PRO A 391 -24.33 -0.78 -3.19
CA PRO A 391 -23.54 -1.28 -4.30
C PRO A 391 -24.09 -0.61 -5.56
N GLY A 392 -23.31 0.32 -6.10
CA GLY A 392 -23.59 0.96 -7.38
C GLY A 392 -24.18 2.34 -7.26
N GLN A 393 -23.30 3.35 -7.16
CA GLN A 393 -23.42 4.62 -7.90
C GLN A 393 -22.28 5.61 -7.62
N LEU A 394 -21.25 5.24 -6.86
CA LEU A 394 -20.01 6.01 -6.90
C LEU A 394 -19.11 5.54 -8.06
N ARG A 395 -19.64 5.70 -9.29
CA ARG A 395 -18.77 6.22 -10.34
C ARG A 395 -18.42 7.61 -9.84
N ILE A 396 -17.34 7.70 -9.06
CA ILE A 396 -16.62 8.95 -8.91
C ILE A 396 -16.19 9.27 -10.34
N ARG A 397 -17.08 9.94 -11.07
CA ARG A 397 -16.74 10.63 -12.30
C ARG A 397 -15.84 11.71 -11.76
N LYS A 398 -14.55 11.36 -11.65
CA LYS A 398 -13.49 12.25 -11.24
C LYS A 398 -13.70 13.45 -12.14
N ARG A 399 -14.26 14.53 -11.58
CA ARG A 399 -14.56 15.73 -12.33
C ARG A 399 -13.19 16.14 -12.81
N GLN A 400 -12.90 15.85 -14.09
CA GLN A 400 -11.59 16.14 -14.65
C GLN A 400 -11.47 17.65 -14.47
N THR A 401 -10.56 18.05 -13.61
CA THR A 401 -10.25 19.45 -13.39
C THR A 401 -9.66 19.93 -14.70
N MET A 402 -10.46 20.66 -15.48
CA MET A 402 -10.02 21.31 -16.70
C MET A 402 -8.82 22.20 -16.32
N PRO A 403 -7.64 21.99 -16.92
CA PRO A 403 -6.47 22.79 -16.57
C PRO A 403 -6.73 24.23 -17.00
N ALA A 404 -6.67 25.18 -16.05
CA ALA A 404 -6.77 26.61 -16.35
C ALA A 404 -5.53 27.12 -17.09
N VAL A 405 -4.37 26.46 -16.92
CA VAL A 405 -3.10 26.84 -17.55
C VAL A 405 -2.46 25.60 -18.19
N LEU A 406 -2.10 25.70 -19.47
CA LEU A 406 -1.26 24.72 -20.18
C LEU A 406 -0.06 25.44 -20.79
N PHE A 407 1.15 24.90 -20.60
CA PHE A 407 2.39 25.49 -21.11
C PHE A 407 2.66 26.94 -20.67
N GLY A 408 2.11 27.35 -19.52
CA GLY A 408 2.18 28.75 -19.04
C GLY A 408 1.20 29.70 -19.74
N LEU A 409 0.34 29.20 -20.63
CA LEU A 409 -0.73 29.95 -21.29
C LEU A 409 -2.05 29.75 -20.54
N ASP A 410 -2.75 30.85 -20.24
CA ASP A 410 -4.07 30.83 -19.62
C ASP A 410 -5.15 30.44 -20.64
N LEU A 411 -5.86 29.34 -20.39
CA LEU A 411 -6.86 28.78 -21.29
C LEU A 411 -8.29 29.17 -20.94
N GLN A 412 -8.47 30.00 -19.91
CA GLN A 412 -9.79 30.48 -19.52
C GLN A 412 -10.46 31.25 -20.67
N PRO A 413 -11.73 30.93 -21.03
CA PRO A 413 -12.47 31.62 -22.08
C PRO A 413 -12.51 33.14 -21.89
N GLU A 414 -12.50 33.61 -20.65
CA GLU A 414 -12.52 35.03 -20.27
C GLU A 414 -11.23 35.77 -20.65
N SER A 415 -10.13 35.04 -20.87
CA SER A 415 -8.82 35.60 -21.21
C SER A 415 -8.60 35.75 -22.74
N ILE A 416 -9.55 35.27 -23.55
CA ILE A 416 -9.45 35.22 -25.01
C ILE A 416 -10.35 36.31 -25.62
N PRO A 417 -9.83 37.18 -26.51
CA PRO A 417 -10.62 38.19 -27.19
C PRO A 417 -11.79 37.60 -27.99
N ALA A 418 -12.88 38.34 -28.11
CA ALA A 418 -14.03 37.95 -28.93
C ALA A 418 -13.62 37.71 -30.39
N ASP A 419 -12.79 38.60 -30.96
CA ASP A 419 -12.17 38.44 -32.29
C ASP A 419 -10.70 38.06 -32.21
N VAL A 420 -10.45 36.75 -32.25
CA VAL A 420 -9.09 36.20 -32.21
C VAL A 420 -8.31 36.59 -33.46
N VAL A 421 -8.93 36.62 -34.64
CA VAL A 421 -8.19 36.79 -35.90
C VAL A 421 -7.78 38.23 -36.11
N ALA A 422 -8.68 39.19 -35.85
CA ALA A 422 -8.36 40.61 -35.92
C ALA A 422 -7.25 40.98 -34.92
N GLU A 423 -7.29 40.41 -33.71
CA GLU A 423 -6.27 40.69 -32.69
C GLU A 423 -4.92 40.05 -33.03
N VAL A 424 -4.91 38.84 -33.59
CA VAL A 424 -3.68 38.21 -34.10
C VAL A 424 -3.08 39.04 -35.24
N GLN A 425 -3.90 39.53 -36.18
CA GLN A 425 -3.44 40.38 -37.28
C GLN A 425 -2.87 41.71 -36.79
N ARG A 426 -3.49 42.33 -35.77
CA ARG A 426 -3.02 43.56 -35.13
C ARG A 426 -1.68 43.36 -34.42
N LEU A 427 -1.55 42.27 -33.66
CA LEU A 427 -0.36 41.98 -32.86
C LEU A 427 0.83 41.48 -33.68
N TRP A 428 0.60 40.93 -34.88
CA TRP A 428 1.65 40.27 -35.67
C TRP A 428 2.88 41.15 -35.94
N HIS A 429 2.67 42.43 -36.24
CA HIS A 429 3.76 43.35 -36.59
C HIS A 429 4.54 43.87 -35.37
N GLN A 430 3.91 43.92 -34.20
CA GLN A 430 4.53 44.47 -32.96
C GLN A 430 5.10 43.35 -32.08
N HIS A 431 4.34 42.27 -31.91
CA HIS A 431 4.62 41.16 -31.01
C HIS A 431 4.22 39.81 -31.68
N PRO A 432 5.00 39.31 -32.67
CA PRO A 432 4.67 38.11 -33.43
C PRO A 432 4.54 36.85 -32.55
N ARG A 433 5.31 36.79 -31.46
CA ARG A 433 5.22 35.69 -30.47
C ARG A 433 3.89 35.70 -29.72
N GLU A 434 3.41 36.87 -29.34
CA GLU A 434 2.13 37.01 -28.63
C GLU A 434 0.97 36.74 -29.57
N ALA A 435 1.06 37.17 -30.83
CA ALA A 435 0.06 36.88 -31.85
C ALA A 435 -0.10 35.37 -32.09
N LEU A 436 1.00 34.64 -32.32
CA LEU A 436 0.91 33.18 -32.52
C LEU A 436 0.51 32.44 -31.23
N GLY A 437 0.98 32.92 -30.07
CA GLY A 437 0.59 32.38 -28.77
C GLY A 437 -0.89 32.56 -28.48
N LEU A 438 -1.48 33.70 -28.88
CA LEU A 438 -2.91 33.96 -28.77
C LEU A 438 -3.72 32.96 -29.61
N LEU A 439 -3.29 32.72 -30.86
CA LEU A 439 -3.94 31.76 -31.76
C LEU A 439 -3.85 30.32 -31.22
N TYR A 440 -2.70 29.92 -30.70
CA TYR A 440 -2.50 28.59 -30.09
C TYR A 440 -3.31 28.41 -28.80
N ARG A 441 -3.36 29.44 -27.96
CA ARG A 441 -4.15 29.47 -26.71
C ARG A 441 -5.65 29.40 -26.99
N ALA A 442 -6.13 30.17 -27.97
CA ALA A 442 -7.52 30.11 -28.42
C ALA A 442 -7.87 28.73 -28.97
N PHE A 443 -6.97 28.11 -29.73
CA PHE A 443 -7.14 26.74 -30.23
C PHE A 443 -7.29 25.71 -29.10
N LEU A 444 -6.38 25.74 -28.12
CA LEU A 444 -6.43 24.82 -26.97
C LEU A 444 -7.68 25.04 -26.10
N SER A 445 -8.10 26.30 -25.89
CA SER A 445 -9.31 26.61 -25.14
C SER A 445 -10.56 26.04 -25.83
N ARG A 446 -10.67 26.15 -27.16
CA ARG A 446 -11.77 25.53 -27.91
C ARG A 446 -11.75 24.00 -27.87
N LEU A 447 -10.58 23.38 -27.96
CA LEU A 447 -10.46 21.93 -27.79
C LEU A 447 -10.93 21.47 -26.40
N LEU A 448 -10.63 22.25 -25.37
CA LEU A 448 -11.01 21.95 -23.99
C LEU A 448 -12.50 22.20 -23.71
N HIS A 449 -13.04 23.33 -24.15
CA HIS A 449 -14.39 23.79 -23.79
C HIS A 449 -15.47 23.38 -24.80
N GLU A 450 -15.24 23.55 -26.09
CA GLU A 450 -16.23 23.23 -27.12
C GLU A 450 -16.19 21.74 -27.49
N GLN A 451 -14.99 21.18 -27.68
CA GLN A 451 -14.82 19.78 -28.11
C GLN A 451 -14.69 18.78 -26.94
N GLN A 452 -14.66 19.28 -25.70
CA GLN A 452 -14.55 18.48 -24.46
C GLN A 452 -13.42 17.44 -24.47
N LEU A 453 -12.31 17.75 -25.14
CA LEU A 453 -11.17 16.85 -25.24
C LEU A 453 -10.51 16.73 -23.85
N PRO A 454 -10.22 15.52 -23.34
CA PRO A 454 -9.76 15.32 -21.97
C PRO A 454 -8.28 15.68 -21.80
N LEU A 455 -7.96 16.97 -21.90
CA LEU A 455 -6.61 17.49 -21.72
C LEU A 455 -6.21 17.53 -20.24
N LYS A 456 -4.98 17.12 -19.95
CA LYS A 456 -4.36 17.15 -18.61
C LYS A 456 -3.22 18.15 -18.60
N SER A 457 -2.92 18.72 -17.43
CA SER A 457 -1.77 19.60 -17.23
C SER A 457 -0.41 18.96 -17.57
N SER A 458 -0.35 17.62 -17.62
CA SER A 458 0.84 16.87 -17.96
C SER A 458 1.01 16.58 -19.44
N HIS A 459 0.02 16.92 -20.29
CA HIS A 459 0.12 16.62 -21.72
C HIS A 459 1.15 17.51 -22.39
N THR A 460 1.96 16.91 -23.27
CA THR A 460 2.85 17.66 -24.17
C THR A 460 2.13 18.01 -25.47
N GLU A 461 2.64 18.99 -26.22
CA GLU A 461 2.08 19.40 -27.51
C GLU A 461 1.99 18.23 -28.50
N GLY A 462 2.95 17.30 -28.47
CA GLY A 462 2.92 16.07 -29.27
C GLY A 462 1.83 15.09 -28.84
N GLU A 463 1.60 14.94 -27.54
CA GLU A 463 0.52 14.09 -27.00
C GLU A 463 -0.87 14.66 -27.33
N ILE A 464 -1.01 15.99 -27.41
CA ILE A 464 -2.26 16.63 -27.85
C ILE A 464 -2.57 16.27 -29.31
N LEU A 465 -1.57 16.25 -30.19
CA LEU A 465 -1.74 15.81 -31.58
C LEU A 465 -2.11 14.32 -31.66
N GLU A 466 -1.53 13.48 -30.82
CA GLU A 466 -1.88 12.05 -30.76
C GLU A 466 -3.32 11.83 -30.30
N LEU A 467 -3.79 12.60 -29.31
CA LEU A 467 -5.19 12.56 -28.88
C LEU A 467 -6.14 12.98 -30.00
N LEU A 468 -5.80 14.03 -30.76
CA LEU A 468 -6.58 14.47 -31.91
C LEU A 468 -6.63 13.43 -33.03
N ARG A 469 -5.53 12.69 -33.26
CA ARG A 469 -5.51 11.56 -34.21
C ARG A 469 -6.48 10.46 -33.82
N LEU A 470 -6.60 10.17 -32.53
CA LEU A 470 -7.53 9.15 -32.02
C LEU A 470 -9.00 9.54 -32.16
N GLU A 471 -9.32 10.84 -32.10
CA GLU A 471 -10.67 11.38 -32.26
C GLU A 471 -11.14 11.42 -33.74
N ALA A 472 -10.26 11.08 -34.69
CA ALA A 472 -10.54 10.89 -36.13
C ALA A 472 -11.18 12.10 -36.85
N ARG A 473 -10.72 13.34 -36.57
CA ARG A 473 -11.14 14.56 -37.27
C ARG A 473 -10.01 15.14 -38.14
N PRO A 474 -9.98 14.85 -39.45
CA PRO A 474 -8.81 15.14 -40.29
C PRO A 474 -8.52 16.63 -40.46
N GLU A 475 -9.56 17.47 -40.63
CA GLU A 475 -9.39 18.91 -40.88
C GLU A 475 -8.83 19.66 -39.65
N LEU A 476 -9.28 19.29 -38.45
CA LEU A 476 -8.77 19.84 -37.19
C LEU A 476 -7.35 19.37 -36.89
N LEU A 477 -7.04 18.12 -37.21
CA LEU A 477 -5.70 17.57 -37.03
C LEU A 477 -4.68 18.27 -37.93
N GLU A 478 -5.01 18.49 -39.21
CA GLU A 478 -4.12 19.16 -40.16
C GLU A 478 -3.79 20.59 -39.71
N TYR A 479 -4.81 21.32 -39.25
CA TYR A 479 -4.62 22.65 -38.66
C TYR A 479 -3.80 22.61 -37.36
N ALA A 480 -4.06 21.63 -36.48
CA ALA A 480 -3.32 21.46 -35.24
C ALA A 480 -1.84 21.19 -35.49
N GLU A 481 -1.51 20.34 -36.47
CA GLU A 481 -0.14 20.00 -36.85
C GLU A 481 0.61 21.23 -37.37
N ASP A 482 -0.02 22.03 -38.22
CA ASP A 482 0.56 23.26 -38.77
C ASP A 482 0.80 24.32 -37.71
N LEU A 483 -0.23 24.60 -36.90
CA LEU A 483 -0.16 25.59 -35.83
C LEU A 483 0.86 25.19 -34.75
N THR A 484 0.87 23.91 -34.35
CA THR A 484 1.81 23.41 -33.34
C THR A 484 3.24 23.45 -33.87
N ARG A 485 3.47 23.13 -35.15
CA ARG A 485 4.79 23.21 -35.78
C ARG A 485 5.33 24.64 -35.79
N ASP A 486 4.52 25.61 -36.19
CA ASP A 486 4.94 27.02 -36.22
C ASP A 486 5.10 27.59 -34.82
N TRP A 487 4.25 27.18 -33.86
CA TRP A 487 4.41 27.51 -32.45
C TRP A 487 5.72 26.97 -31.88
N LEU A 488 6.06 25.70 -32.11
CA LEU A 488 7.30 25.10 -31.63
C LEU A 488 8.53 25.78 -32.24
N ARG A 489 8.50 26.09 -33.55
CA ARG A 489 9.57 26.83 -34.24
C ARG A 489 9.77 28.24 -33.67
N LEU A 490 8.71 28.92 -33.28
CA LEU A 490 8.79 30.27 -32.73
C LEU A 490 9.16 30.27 -31.24
N ALA A 491 8.49 29.44 -30.44
CA ALA A 491 8.61 29.40 -28.98
C ALA A 491 9.94 28.78 -28.52
N TYR A 492 10.40 27.73 -29.19
CA TYR A 492 11.64 27.03 -28.86
C TYR A 492 12.75 27.24 -29.88
N GLY A 493 12.40 27.39 -31.16
CA GLY A 493 13.38 27.57 -32.25
C GLY A 493 13.74 29.04 -32.56
N HIS A 494 13.02 30.01 -31.98
CA HIS A 494 13.17 31.45 -32.26
C HIS A 494 13.09 31.84 -33.76
N GLN A 495 12.42 31.02 -34.57
CA GLN A 495 12.25 31.27 -35.99
C GLN A 495 10.88 31.90 -36.24
N LEU A 496 10.88 33.10 -36.85
CA LEU A 496 9.65 33.80 -37.18
C LEU A 496 8.96 33.14 -38.37
N PRO A 497 7.68 32.74 -38.25
CA PRO A 497 6.90 32.31 -39.41
C PRO A 497 6.68 33.48 -40.38
N SER A 498 6.58 33.17 -41.68
CA SER A 498 6.34 34.17 -42.72
C SER A 498 4.95 34.80 -42.61
N GLU A 499 4.77 36.02 -43.13
CA GLU A 499 3.44 36.68 -43.15
C GLU A 499 2.39 35.87 -43.93
N ARG A 500 2.82 35.13 -44.96
CA ARG A 500 1.95 34.21 -45.68
C ARG A 500 1.40 33.09 -44.79
N ALA A 501 2.23 32.55 -43.89
CA ALA A 501 1.81 31.52 -42.94
C ALA A 501 0.80 32.05 -41.92
N ARG A 502 0.91 33.32 -41.50
CA ARG A 502 -0.11 33.99 -40.69
C ARG A 502 -1.45 34.00 -41.40
N ASP A 503 -1.47 34.46 -42.65
CA ASP A 503 -2.71 34.63 -43.41
C ASP A 503 -3.38 33.27 -43.66
N GLU A 504 -2.59 32.25 -44.01
CA GLU A 504 -3.06 30.86 -44.18
C GLU A 504 -3.64 30.30 -42.86
N LEU A 505 -2.98 30.48 -41.72
CA LEU A 505 -3.49 30.04 -40.40
C LEU A 505 -4.77 30.80 -40.01
N CYS A 506 -4.84 32.10 -40.27
CA CYS A 506 -6.01 32.92 -39.96
C CYS A 506 -7.22 32.57 -40.83
N GLU A 507 -7.01 32.30 -42.12
CA GLU A 507 -8.06 31.86 -43.03
C GLU A 507 -8.60 30.47 -42.64
N ARG A 508 -7.70 29.52 -42.35
CA ARG A 508 -8.09 28.17 -41.90
C ARG A 508 -8.80 28.19 -40.56
N TRP A 509 -8.40 29.07 -39.64
CA TRP A 509 -9.12 29.29 -38.39
C TRP A 509 -10.57 29.71 -38.63
N ARG A 510 -10.79 30.69 -39.51
CA ARG A 510 -12.14 31.15 -39.87
C ARG A 510 -12.96 30.04 -40.52
N ALA A 511 -12.34 29.21 -41.36
CA ALA A 511 -13.01 28.08 -42.00
C ALA A 511 -13.43 27.00 -40.99
N LEU A 512 -12.58 26.68 -40.00
CA LEU A 512 -12.82 25.60 -39.04
C LEU A 512 -13.81 25.98 -37.93
N PHE A 513 -13.80 27.24 -37.48
CA PHE A 513 -14.56 27.65 -36.31
C PHE A 513 -15.59 28.76 -36.57
N GLY A 514 -15.76 29.18 -37.83
CA GLY A 514 -16.72 30.21 -38.25
C GLY A 514 -16.38 31.62 -37.77
N SER A 515 -17.16 32.60 -38.25
CA SER A 515 -17.12 33.99 -37.77
C SER A 515 -17.90 34.12 -36.45
N GLU A 516 -17.19 33.95 -35.34
CA GLU A 516 -17.49 34.45 -33.99
C GLU A 516 -18.95 34.55 -33.51
N ARG A 517 -19.34 33.60 -32.65
CA ARG A 517 -20.12 33.86 -31.44
C ARG A 517 -19.71 32.88 -30.34
N LEU A 518 -18.84 33.32 -29.42
CA LEU A 518 -18.82 32.77 -28.07
C LEU A 518 -19.87 33.57 -27.27
N ALA A 519 -20.92 32.89 -26.83
CA ALA A 519 -21.92 33.43 -25.91
C ALA A 519 -21.69 32.84 -24.52
#